data_AF-A0A2T4N803-F1
#
_entry.id   AF-A0A2T4N803-F1
#
_cell.length_a   1.000
_cell.length_b   1.000
_cell.length_c   1.000
_cell.angle_alpha   90.00
_cell.angle_beta   90.00
_cell.angle_gamma   90.00
#
_symmetry.space_group_name_H-M   'P 1'
#
loop_
_entity.id
_entity.type
_entity.pdbx_description
1 polymer ?
#
loop_
_entity_poly.entity_id
_entity_poly.type
_entity_poly.pdbx_seq_one_letter_code
_entity_poly.pdbx_strand_id
1 'polypeptide(L)'
;MPYQPYWKSEFQNHLTSMKGKGNLTWWEEVSEELESGGHKIWEYVYRFNLVNPAASIIIFSSVYKATDRSREINSDAVRIVYEWKTRNGLIYSKIAKKYRVDTLFENLEGALINASNDSFDLNKYVWVNSIQETDVQ
;
A
#
# COMPACT_ATOMS: atom_id res chain seq x y z
N MET A 1 23.93 2.35 12.64
CA MET A 1 24.28 0.96 12.26
C MET A 1 24.32 0.89 10.74
N PRO A 2 25.22 0.13 10.10
CA PRO A 2 25.17 -0.04 8.65
C PRO A 2 23.88 -0.78 8.26
N TYR A 3 23.09 -0.17 7.39
CA TYR A 3 21.80 -0.71 6.91
C TYR A 3 21.99 -2.08 6.26
N GLN A 4 21.12 -3.04 6.63
CA GLN A 4 21.11 -4.39 6.07
C GLN A 4 19.92 -4.56 5.10
N PRO A 5 20.09 -5.23 3.96
CA PRO A 5 18.96 -5.63 3.13
C PRO A 5 17.98 -6.46 3.93
N TYR A 6 16.71 -6.09 3.89
CA TYR A 6 15.64 -6.85 4.53
C TYR A 6 15.02 -7.89 3.57
N TRP A 7 14.41 -8.91 4.17
CA TRP A 7 13.74 -10.03 3.52
C TRP A 7 12.25 -9.74 3.27
N LYS A 8 11.65 -10.52 2.37
CA LYS A 8 10.19 -10.56 2.15
C LYS A 8 9.43 -10.69 3.48
N SER A 9 9.84 -11.62 4.33
CA SER A 9 9.20 -11.89 5.62
C SER A 9 9.24 -10.68 6.55
N GLU A 10 10.36 -9.96 6.61
CA GLU A 10 10.48 -8.74 7.41
C GLU A 10 9.52 -7.66 6.89
N PHE A 11 9.43 -7.48 5.56
CA PHE A 11 8.46 -6.55 4.97
C PHE A 11 7.01 -6.93 5.31
N GLN A 12 6.66 -8.22 5.20
CA GLN A 12 5.33 -8.73 5.54
C GLN A 12 5.01 -8.61 7.04
N ASN A 13 5.99 -8.80 7.92
CA ASN A 13 5.84 -8.57 9.35
C ASN A 13 5.52 -7.09 9.63
N HIS A 14 6.20 -6.18 8.93
CA HIS A 14 5.89 -4.76 9.00
C HIS A 14 4.47 -4.45 8.52
N LEU A 15 4.02 -4.97 7.36
CA LEU A 15 2.63 -4.82 6.91
C LEU A 15 1.63 -5.37 7.94
N THR A 16 1.92 -6.52 8.53
CA THR A 16 1.09 -7.13 9.56
C THR A 16 0.99 -6.26 10.81
N SER A 17 2.09 -5.62 11.22
CA SER A 17 2.08 -4.68 12.35
C SER A 17 1.25 -3.41 12.10
N MET A 18 0.97 -3.08 10.84
CA MET A 18 0.17 -1.91 10.46
C MET A 18 -1.32 -2.22 10.38
N LYS A 19 -1.71 -3.51 10.41
CA LYS A 19 -3.09 -3.94 10.41
C LYS A 19 -3.84 -3.33 11.61
N GLY A 20 -4.99 -2.71 11.35
CA GLY A 20 -5.82 -2.07 12.38
C GLY A 20 -5.36 -0.66 12.78
N LYS A 21 -4.33 -0.10 12.17
CA LYS A 21 -3.94 1.31 12.34
C LYS A 21 -4.64 2.18 11.30
N GLY A 22 -5.20 3.32 11.71
CA GLY A 22 -6.01 4.16 10.81
C GLY A 22 -7.22 3.37 10.26
N ASN A 23 -7.47 3.46 8.95
CA ASN A 23 -8.52 2.68 8.28
C ASN A 23 -8.01 1.41 7.59
N LEU A 24 -6.81 0.93 7.94
CA LEU A 24 -6.19 -0.25 7.35
C LEU A 24 -6.77 -1.54 7.96
N THR A 25 -7.38 -2.42 7.16
CA THR A 25 -8.11 -3.59 7.68
C THR A 25 -7.33 -4.89 7.59
N TRP A 26 -6.92 -5.30 6.40
CA TRP A 26 -6.10 -6.49 6.14
C TRP A 26 -5.35 -6.33 4.82
N TRP A 27 -4.33 -7.15 4.62
CA TRP A 27 -3.49 -7.10 3.42
C TRP A 27 -3.33 -8.46 2.76
N GLU A 28 -3.09 -8.45 1.46
CA GLU A 28 -2.79 -9.62 0.63
C GLU A 28 -1.65 -9.32 -0.33
N GLU A 29 -1.00 -10.38 -0.80
CA GLU A 29 -0.04 -10.30 -1.90
C GLU A 29 -0.79 -10.42 -3.23
N VAL A 30 -0.64 -9.42 -4.11
CA VAL A 30 -1.35 -9.30 -5.40
C VAL A 30 -0.40 -9.27 -6.59
N SER A 31 0.85 -9.69 -6.37
CA SER A 31 1.91 -9.62 -7.38
C SER A 31 1.56 -10.37 -8.66
N GLU A 32 0.89 -11.52 -8.56
CA GLU A 32 0.51 -12.37 -9.70
C GLU A 32 -0.76 -11.85 -10.38
N GLU A 33 -1.71 -11.31 -9.61
CA GLU A 33 -2.94 -10.69 -10.13
C GLU A 33 -2.60 -9.53 -11.08
N LEU A 34 -1.64 -8.69 -10.68
CA LEU A 34 -1.22 -7.51 -11.42
C LEU A 34 -0.24 -7.80 -12.58
N GLU A 35 0.28 -9.02 -12.70
CA GLU A 35 1.13 -9.43 -13.84
C GLU A 35 0.32 -9.73 -15.11
N SER A 36 -1.01 -9.68 -15.02
CA SER A 36 -1.91 -9.88 -16.17
C SER A 36 -1.70 -8.82 -17.26
N GLY A 37 -1.74 -9.24 -18.53
CA GLY A 37 -1.62 -8.33 -19.69
C GLY A 37 -0.20 -8.10 -20.23
N GLY A 38 0.80 -8.90 -19.83
CA GLY A 38 2.14 -8.88 -20.43
C GLY A 38 3.15 -7.96 -19.73
N HIS A 39 2.79 -7.40 -18.58
CA HIS A 39 3.68 -6.57 -17.76
C HIS A 39 4.30 -7.42 -16.64
N LYS A 40 5.61 -7.65 -16.73
CA LYS A 40 6.34 -8.43 -15.73
C LYS A 40 6.63 -7.58 -14.48
N ILE A 41 6.24 -8.07 -13.31
CA ILE A 41 6.47 -7.42 -12.02
C ILE A 41 7.57 -8.17 -11.28
N TRP A 42 8.71 -7.52 -11.15
CA TRP A 42 9.89 -8.11 -10.52
C TRP A 42 9.85 -8.08 -8.98
N GLU A 43 8.89 -7.36 -8.41
CA GLU A 43 8.79 -7.05 -6.98
C GLU A 43 7.59 -7.73 -6.36
N TYR A 44 7.61 -7.97 -5.05
CA TYR A 44 6.38 -8.31 -4.34
C TYR A 44 5.48 -7.09 -4.24
N VAL A 45 4.21 -7.25 -4.62
CA VAL A 45 3.18 -6.21 -4.56
C VAL A 45 2.11 -6.66 -3.59
N TYR A 46 1.71 -5.74 -2.72
CA TYR A 46 0.71 -5.98 -1.70
C TYR A 46 -0.46 -5.03 -1.85
N ARG A 47 -1.67 -5.50 -1.57
CA ARG A 47 -2.88 -4.68 -1.47
C ARG A 47 -3.27 -4.59 0.01
N PHE A 48 -3.39 -3.39 0.53
CA PHE A 48 -3.98 -3.11 1.83
C PHE A 48 -5.42 -2.66 1.65
N ASN A 49 -6.35 -3.40 2.20
CA ASN A 49 -7.77 -3.08 2.16
C ASN A 49 -8.09 -2.01 3.19
N LEU A 50 -9.00 -1.11 2.82
CA LEU A 50 -9.48 -0.05 3.69
C LEU A 50 -10.85 -0.40 4.28
N VAL A 51 -11.28 0.36 5.29
CA VAL A 51 -12.67 0.31 5.79
C VAL A 51 -13.67 0.62 4.67
N ASN A 52 -13.33 1.56 3.78
CA ASN A 52 -14.09 1.80 2.56
C ASN A 52 -13.75 0.73 1.51
N PRO A 53 -14.68 -0.18 1.15
CA PRO A 53 -14.40 -1.27 0.21
C PRO A 53 -14.20 -0.80 -1.24
N ALA A 54 -14.58 0.44 -1.56
CA ALA A 54 -14.34 1.04 -2.87
C ALA A 54 -12.88 1.47 -3.08
N ALA A 55 -12.06 1.47 -2.02
CA ALA A 55 -10.67 1.93 -2.05
C ALA A 55 -9.72 0.91 -1.41
N SER A 56 -8.56 0.73 -2.03
CA SER A 56 -7.45 -0.02 -1.46
C SER A 56 -6.13 0.72 -1.70
N ILE A 57 -5.08 0.33 -0.98
CA ILE A 57 -3.74 0.87 -1.17
C ILE A 57 -2.83 -0.24 -1.70
N ILE A 58 -2.30 -0.06 -2.90
CA ILE A 58 -1.30 -0.92 -3.52
C ILE A 58 0.10 -0.47 -3.13
N ILE A 59 0.92 -1.42 -2.72
CA ILE A 59 2.28 -1.21 -2.23
C ILE A 59 3.21 -2.08 -3.07
N PHE A 60 3.97 -1.44 -3.95
CA PHE A 60 5.09 -2.08 -4.64
C PHE A 60 6.28 -2.05 -3.69
N SER A 61 6.67 -3.22 -3.17
CA SER A 61 7.84 -3.33 -2.30
C SER A 61 9.12 -3.15 -3.12
N SER A 62 10.24 -2.87 -2.45
CA SER A 62 11.57 -2.97 -3.09
C SER A 62 12.20 -4.35 -2.91
N VAL A 63 11.39 -5.40 -2.66
CA VAL A 63 11.84 -6.79 -2.49
C VAL A 63 11.80 -7.50 -3.82
N TYR A 64 12.95 -7.99 -4.28
CA TYR A 64 13.08 -8.65 -5.57
C TYR A 64 12.67 -10.13 -5.48
N LYS A 65 11.64 -10.52 -6.25
CA LYS A 65 11.05 -11.88 -6.24
C LYS A 65 12.07 -13.00 -6.42
N ALA A 66 13.11 -12.80 -7.22
CA ALA A 66 14.09 -13.85 -7.48
C ALA A 66 15.02 -14.16 -6.30
N THR A 67 15.08 -13.26 -5.30
CA THR A 67 16.01 -13.38 -4.17
C THR A 67 15.33 -13.31 -2.81
N ASP A 68 14.03 -13.00 -2.76
CA ASP A 68 13.28 -12.68 -1.54
C ASP A 68 13.90 -11.57 -0.68
N ARG A 69 14.77 -10.77 -1.28
CA ARG A 69 15.53 -9.72 -0.60
C ARG A 69 15.37 -8.39 -1.29
N SER A 70 15.43 -7.37 -0.48
CA SER A 70 15.47 -6.00 -0.95
C SER A 70 16.80 -5.70 -1.66
N ARG A 71 16.79 -4.86 -2.70
CA ARG A 71 17.97 -4.53 -3.55
C ARG A 71 19.00 -3.63 -2.85
N GLU A 72 19.77 -2.81 -3.57
CA GLU A 72 20.72 -1.87 -2.94
C GLU A 72 20.01 -0.62 -2.39
N ILE A 73 20.69 0.06 -1.46
CA ILE A 73 20.20 1.31 -0.84
C ILE A 73 20.22 2.43 -1.89
N ASN A 74 19.28 3.38 -1.83
CA ASN A 74 19.16 4.55 -2.70
C ASN A 74 18.89 4.31 -4.21
N SER A 75 19.02 3.07 -4.71
CA SER A 75 18.64 2.73 -6.09
C SER A 75 17.18 2.29 -6.21
N ASP A 76 16.60 1.74 -5.13
CA ASP A 76 15.25 1.19 -5.12
C ASP A 76 14.31 1.90 -4.13
N ALA A 77 13.00 1.84 -4.40
CA ALA A 77 11.99 2.59 -3.68
C ALA A 77 10.66 1.85 -3.60
N VAL A 78 10.04 1.92 -2.42
CA VAL A 78 8.66 1.48 -2.20
C VAL A 78 7.71 2.49 -2.84
N ARG A 79 6.80 2.02 -3.70
CA ARG A 79 5.78 2.87 -4.35
C ARG A 79 4.42 2.54 -3.77
N ILE A 80 3.67 3.59 -3.44
CA ILE A 80 2.37 3.50 -2.80
C ILE A 80 1.36 4.18 -3.72
N VAL A 81 0.28 3.47 -4.04
CA VAL A 81 -0.71 3.85 -5.05
C VAL A 81 -2.10 3.55 -4.49
N TYR A 82 -3.06 4.46 -4.64
CA TYR A 82 -4.47 4.15 -4.45
C TYR A 82 -4.98 3.31 -5.61
N GLU A 83 -5.82 2.34 -5.30
CA GLU A 83 -6.69 1.66 -6.25
C GLU A 83 -8.13 1.99 -5.86
N TRP A 84 -8.87 2.64 -6.76
CA TRP A 84 -10.27 2.98 -6.58
C TRP A 84 -11.14 2.20 -7.55
N LYS A 85 -12.13 1.49 -6.99
CA LYS A 85 -13.17 0.77 -7.73
C LYS A 85 -14.28 1.75 -8.07
N THR A 86 -14.37 2.13 -9.34
CA THR A 86 -15.45 2.97 -9.85
C THR A 86 -16.40 2.16 -10.72
N ARG A 87 -17.58 2.74 -11.04
CA ARG A 87 -18.52 2.12 -11.98
C ARG A 87 -17.93 1.90 -13.38
N ASN A 88 -16.91 2.68 -13.75
CA ASN A 88 -16.25 2.63 -15.06
C ASN A 88 -14.94 1.82 -15.03
N GLY A 89 -14.65 1.12 -13.92
CA GLY A 89 -13.44 0.33 -13.74
C GLY A 89 -12.51 0.88 -12.65
N LEU A 90 -11.27 0.37 -12.66
CA LEU A 90 -10.25 0.71 -11.67
C LEU A 90 -9.53 2.00 -12.05
N ILE A 91 -9.37 2.90 -11.07
CA ILE A 91 -8.56 4.11 -11.19
C ILE A 91 -7.39 3.99 -10.23
N TYR A 92 -6.18 4.31 -10.71
CA TYR A 92 -4.98 4.32 -9.90
C TYR A 92 -4.46 5.74 -9.71
N SER A 93 -4.07 6.08 -8.48
CA SER A 93 -3.49 7.39 -8.16
C SER A 93 -2.26 7.26 -7.27
N LYS A 94 -1.21 8.04 -7.55
CA LYS A 94 0.02 8.00 -6.76
C LYS A 94 -0.21 8.60 -5.37
N ILE A 95 0.16 7.86 -4.33
CA ILE A 95 0.23 8.37 -2.94
C ILE A 95 1.64 8.87 -2.66
N ALA A 96 2.62 7.98 -2.74
CA ALA A 96 4.00 8.29 -2.36
C ALA A 96 5.01 7.38 -3.07
N LYS A 97 6.25 7.86 -3.11
CA LYS A 97 7.43 7.07 -3.44
C LYS A 97 8.42 7.26 -2.29
N LYS A 98 8.77 6.19 -1.59
CA LYS A 98 9.67 6.21 -0.44
C LYS A 98 10.96 5.48 -0.81
N TYR A 99 12.05 6.24 -0.92
CA TYR A 99 13.37 5.66 -1.11
C TYR A 99 13.77 4.87 0.12
N ARG A 100 14.57 3.83 -0.10
CA ARG A 100 15.13 3.03 0.99
C ARG A 100 16.12 3.85 1.82
N VAL A 101 15.73 4.12 3.05
CA VAL A 101 16.49 4.76 4.12
C VAL A 101 16.26 3.98 5.42
N ASP A 102 17.06 4.23 6.46
CA ASP A 102 16.92 3.56 7.77
C ASP A 102 15.49 3.67 8.33
N THR A 103 14.82 4.79 8.09
CA THR A 103 13.45 5.07 8.53
C THR A 103 12.37 4.64 7.52
N LEU A 104 12.69 3.74 6.58
CA LEU A 104 11.75 3.33 5.53
C LEU A 104 10.42 2.83 6.10
N PHE A 105 10.46 1.93 7.09
CA PHE A 105 9.24 1.30 7.61
C PHE A 105 8.38 2.28 8.41
N GLU A 106 8.99 3.18 9.18
CA GLU A 106 8.29 4.27 9.87
C GLU A 106 7.65 5.24 8.86
N ASN A 107 8.38 5.60 7.80
CA ASN A 107 7.89 6.45 6.72
C ASN A 107 6.77 5.78 5.90
N LEU A 108 6.85 4.46 5.71
CA LEU A 108 5.83 3.67 5.05
C LEU A 108 4.57 3.63 5.90
N GLU A 109 4.70 3.33 7.20
CA GLU A 109 3.58 3.33 8.15
C GLU A 109 2.85 4.67 8.14
N GLY A 110 3.58 5.77 8.33
CA GLY A 110 2.98 7.11 8.33
C GLY A 110 2.29 7.44 7.00
N ALA A 111 2.88 7.03 5.87
CA ALA A 111 2.27 7.24 4.56
C ALA A 111 0.97 6.43 4.37
N LEU A 112 0.95 5.18 4.82
CA LEU A 112 -0.24 4.32 4.72
C LEU A 112 -1.37 4.78 5.64
N ILE A 113 -1.05 5.17 6.88
CA ILE A 113 -2.05 5.68 7.82
C ILE A 113 -2.64 7.00 7.30
N ASN A 114 -1.79 7.94 6.88
CA ASN A 114 -2.26 9.22 6.32
C ASN A 114 -3.12 9.00 5.07
N ALA A 115 -2.68 8.14 4.15
CA ALA A 115 -3.49 7.79 2.99
C ALA A 115 -4.80 7.08 3.37
N SER A 116 -4.81 6.22 4.39
CA SER A 116 -6.03 5.56 4.84
C SER A 116 -7.05 6.55 5.42
N ASN A 117 -6.57 7.64 6.03
CA ASN A 117 -7.41 8.68 6.66
C ASN A 117 -7.84 9.78 5.68
N ASP A 118 -7.17 9.90 4.53
CA ASP A 118 -7.48 10.89 3.49
C ASP A 118 -8.70 10.46 2.67
N SER A 119 -9.84 10.31 3.34
CA SER A 119 -11.11 9.91 2.76
C SER A 119 -12.00 11.13 2.55
N PHE A 120 -12.48 11.34 1.32
CA PHE A 120 -13.41 12.43 1.01
C PHE A 120 -14.85 11.88 0.94
N ASP A 121 -15.71 12.31 1.86
CA ASP A 121 -17.13 11.97 1.86
C ASP A 121 -17.83 12.82 0.78
N LEU A 122 -18.22 12.18 -0.34
CA LEU A 122 -18.91 12.86 -1.43
C LEU A 122 -20.33 13.32 -1.08
N ASN A 123 -21.00 12.66 -0.12
CA ASN A 123 -22.35 13.02 0.29
C ASN A 123 -22.34 14.29 1.14
N LYS A 124 -21.34 14.42 2.01
CA LYS A 124 -21.16 15.60 2.86
C LYS A 124 -20.24 16.66 2.26
N TYR A 125 -19.55 16.32 1.18
CA TYR A 125 -18.56 17.14 0.49
C TYR A 125 -17.45 17.65 1.43
N VAL A 126 -16.95 16.78 2.31
CA VAL A 126 -15.92 17.10 3.30
C VAL A 126 -14.94 15.95 3.48
N TRP A 127 -13.72 16.28 3.92
CA TRP A 127 -12.75 15.27 4.39
C TRP A 127 -13.24 14.66 5.70
N VAL A 128 -13.24 13.34 5.77
CA VAL A 128 -13.65 12.58 6.95
C VAL A 128 -12.58 11.55 7.30
N ASN A 129 -12.43 11.30 8.60
CA ASN A 129 -11.44 10.33 9.08
C ASN A 129 -11.76 8.89 8.67
N SER A 130 -13.00 8.57 8.26
CA SER A 130 -13.40 7.26 7.73
C SER A 130 -14.75 7.36 7.01
N ILE A 131 -14.89 6.73 5.84
CA ILE A 131 -16.20 6.50 5.21
C ILE A 131 -16.68 5.12 5.65
N GLN A 132 -17.57 5.07 6.64
CA GLN A 132 -18.39 3.88 6.87
C GLN A 132 -19.59 3.98 5.92
N GLU A 133 -19.97 2.88 5.26
CA GLU A 133 -21.30 2.78 4.68
C GLU A 133 -22.30 2.95 5.82
N THR A 134 -22.83 4.17 6.00
CA THR A 134 -24.09 4.32 6.69
C THR A 134 -25.13 3.75 5.75
N ASP A 135 -25.65 2.57 6.10
CA ASP A 135 -26.90 2.06 5.53
C ASP A 135 -27.90 3.22 5.49
N VAL A 136 -28.23 3.65 4.28
CA VAL A 136 -29.29 4.63 4.06
C VAL A 136 -30.58 3.89 4.39
N GLN A 137 -31.13 4.15 5.58
CA GLN A 137 -32.48 3.75 5.97
C GLN A 137 -33.53 4.47 5.12
#